data_AF-A0A0F9NW44-F1
#
_entry.id   AF-A0A0F9NW44-F1
#
_cell.length_a   1.000
_cell.length_b   1.000
_cell.length_c   1.000
_cell.angle_alpha   90.00
_cell.angle_beta   90.00
_cell.angle_gamma   90.00
#
_symmetry.space_group_name_H-M   'P 1'
#
loop_
_entity.id
_entity.type
_entity.pdbx_description
1 polymer ?
#
loop_
_entity_poly.entity_id
_entity_poly.type
_entity_poly.pdbx_seq_one_letter_code
_entity_poly.pdbx_strand_id
1 'polypeptide(L)' 'MVSKVSASTKVNKHTQATASKIWTVTHNLDTTAPVVECWVDVEDTVTKIIPSEIKVISKDKLRIAFLRPYQGAVFVKK' A
#
# COMPACT_ATOMS: atom_id res chain seq x y z
N MET A 1 -34.05 0.96 -16.56
CA MET A 1 -32.59 1.16 -16.65
C MET A 1 -31.99 0.86 -15.29
N VAL A 2 -31.18 -0.19 -15.16
CA VAL A 2 -30.48 -0.47 -13.90
C VAL A 2 -29.20 0.35 -13.95
N SER A 3 -29.15 1.45 -13.20
CA SER A 3 -27.95 2.26 -13.09
C SER A 3 -26.85 1.41 -12.46
N LYS A 4 -25.87 1.03 -13.27
CA LYS A 4 -24.63 0.40 -12.80
C LYS A 4 -23.92 1.43 -11.92
N VAL A 5 -24.10 1.34 -10.61
CA VAL A 5 -23.33 2.15 -9.65
C VAL A 5 -21.89 1.68 -9.76
N SER A 6 -21.09 2.37 -10.56
CA SER A 6 -19.64 2.24 -10.51
C SER A 6 -19.18 3.05 -9.30
N ALA A 7 -19.17 2.43 -8.12
CA ALA A 7 -18.48 3.00 -6.98
C ALA A 7 -16.98 2.98 -7.30
N SER A 8 -16.44 4.12 -7.75
CA SER A 8 -15.00 4.28 -7.94
C SER A 8 -14.34 4.20 -6.56
N THR A 9 -13.76 3.04 -6.25
CA THR A 9 -13.03 2.86 -5.00
C THR A 9 -11.72 3.63 -5.11
N LYS A 10 -11.52 4.62 -4.24
CA LYS A 10 -10.27 5.40 -4.21
C LYS A 10 -9.11 4.48 -3.84
N VAL A 11 -8.17 4.29 -4.77
CA VAL A 11 -6.91 3.58 -4.54
C VAL A 11 -5.79 4.61 -4.46
N ASN A 12 -5.09 4.67 -3.33
CA ASN A 12 -3.91 5.51 -3.18
C ASN A 12 -2.65 4.68 -3.47
N LYS A 13 -1.83 5.17 -4.39
CA LYS A 13 -0.52 4.59 -4.69
C LYS A 13 0.58 5.35 -3.95
N HIS A 14 1.42 4.64 -3.23
CA HIS A 14 2.67 5.15 -2.69
C HIS A 14 3.83 4.46 -3.40
N THR A 15 4.74 5.22 -3.99
CA THR A 15 5.94 4.70 -4.65
C THR A 15 7.15 4.95 -3.75
N GLN A 16 7.96 3.92 -3.56
CA GLN A 16 9.23 3.98 -2.86
C GLN A 16 10.36 3.77 -3.88
N ALA A 17 11.05 4.85 -4.25
CA ALA A 17 12.13 4.79 -5.26
C ALA A 17 13.43 4.20 -4.70
N THR A 18 13.75 4.50 -3.43
CA THR A 18 14.95 4.00 -2.75
C THR A 18 14.60 2.83 -1.85
N ALA A 19 15.32 1.72 -2.00
CA ALA A 19 15.04 0.51 -1.24
C ALA A 19 15.10 0.76 0.28
N SER A 20 14.01 0.43 1.00
CA SER A 20 13.90 0.60 2.45
C SER A 20 13.14 -0.57 3.07
N LYS A 21 13.48 -0.93 4.31
CA LYS A 21 12.72 -1.91 5.09
C LYS A 21 11.42 -1.33 5.65
N ILE A 22 11.33 -0.01 5.77
CA ILE A 22 10.22 0.67 6.45
C ILE A 22 9.68 1.72 5.50
N TRP A 23 8.41 1.60 5.15
CA TRP A 23 7.69 2.58 4.32
C TRP A 23 6.62 3.25 5.16
N THR A 24 6.58 4.59 5.14
CA THR A 24 5.54 5.38 5.79
C THR A 24 4.58 5.86 4.70
N VAL A 25 3.38 5.29 4.67
CA VAL A 25 2.39 5.52 3.63
C VAL A 25 1.28 6.43 4.14
N THR A 26 1.10 7.59 3.51
CA THR A 26 -0.05 8.47 3.76
C THR A 26 -1.11 8.21 2.69
N HIS A 27 -2.30 7.75 3.07
CA HIS A 27 -3.37 7.33 2.16
C HIS A 27 -4.63 8.20 2.23
N ASN A 28 -4.86 8.97 3.30
CA ASN A 28 -6.00 9.91 3.41
C ASN A 28 -7.34 9.25 3.03
N LEU A 29 -7.66 8.11 3.67
CA LEU A 29 -8.89 7.34 3.43
C LEU A 29 -9.82 7.33 4.65
N ASP A 30 -9.46 8.00 5.75
CA ASP A 30 -10.27 8.03 6.97
C ASP A 30 -10.69 6.62 7.45
N THR A 31 -9.72 5.70 7.49
CA THR A 31 -9.92 4.31 7.94
C THR A 31 -8.66 3.75 8.59
N THR A 32 -8.84 2.98 9.66
CA THR A 32 -7.76 2.24 10.34
C THR A 32 -7.65 0.79 9.87
N ALA A 33 -8.53 0.33 8.97
CA ALA A 33 -8.49 -1.02 8.41
C ALA A 33 -8.53 -0.99 6.88
N PRO A 34 -7.57 -0.34 6.20
CA PRO A 34 -7.50 -0.38 4.75
C PRO A 34 -6.98 -1.73 4.25
N VAL A 35 -7.35 -2.09 3.02
CA VAL A 35 -6.69 -3.15 2.26
C VAL A 35 -5.39 -2.60 1.70
N VAL A 36 -4.30 -3.34 1.92
CA VAL A 36 -2.93 -2.97 1.51
C VAL A 36 -2.37 -4.04 0.60
N GLU A 37 -1.87 -3.62 -0.55
CA GLU A 37 -1.29 -4.46 -1.58
C GLU A 37 0.13 -3.98 -1.87
N CYS A 38 1.15 -4.80 -1.53
CA CYS A 38 2.56 -4.46 -1.70
C CYS A 38 3.12 -5.13 -2.96
N TRP A 39 3.53 -4.33 -3.94
CA TRP A 39 4.19 -4.77 -5.18
C TRP A 39 5.59 -4.17 -5.23
N VAL A 40 6.60 -5.01 -5.07
CA VAL A 40 8.00 -4.58 -4.95
C VAL A 40 8.84 -5.12 -6.08
N ASP A 41 9.96 -4.47 -6.35
CA ASP A 41 10.94 -4.97 -7.31
C ASP A 41 11.85 -6.01 -6.61
N VAL A 42 11.88 -7.21 -7.16
CA VAL A 42 12.80 -8.29 -6.78
C VAL A 42 13.50 -8.73 -8.05
N GLU A 43 14.82 -8.49 -8.15
CA GLU A 43 15.62 -8.90 -9.32
C GLU A 43 14.97 -8.45 -10.65
N ASP A 44 14.67 -7.15 -10.76
CA ASP A 44 14.01 -6.52 -11.92
C ASP A 44 12.58 -7.02 -12.24
N THR A 45 11.99 -7.84 -11.37
CA THR A 45 10.62 -8.35 -11.50
C THR A 45 9.70 -7.75 -10.45
N VAL A 46 8.56 -7.20 -10.89
CA VAL A 46 7.51 -6.70 -10.00
C VAL A 46 6.78 -7.89 -9.36
N THR A 47 6.94 -8.02 -8.05
CA THR A 47 6.45 -9.17 -7.27
C THR A 47 5.52 -8.71 -6.15
N LYS A 48 4.37 -9.37 -6.01
CA LYS A 48 3.49 -9.16 -4.85
C LYS A 48 4.09 -9.87 -3.64
N ILE A 49 4.27 -9.14 -2.54
CA ILE A 49 4.77 -9.71 -1.28
C ILE A 49 3.85 -9.37 -0.12
N ILE A 50 3.90 -10.22 0.91
CA ILE A 50 3.31 -9.92 2.20
C ILE A 50 4.39 -9.27 3.07
N PRO A 51 4.17 -8.04 3.58
CA PRO A 51 5.11 -7.41 4.51
C PRO A 51 5.16 -8.18 5.84
N SER A 52 6.24 -8.02 6.60
CA SER A 52 6.34 -8.60 7.95
C SER A 52 5.40 -7.94 8.95
N GLU A 53 5.10 -6.65 8.76
CA GLU A 53 4.17 -5.91 9.62
C GLU A 53 3.47 -4.81 8.81
N ILE A 54 2.18 -4.61 9.08
CA ILE A 54 1.45 -3.39 8.72
C ILE A 54 0.88 -2.82 10.01
N LYS A 55 1.37 -1.64 10.40
CA LYS A 55 0.95 -0.94 11.61
C LYS A 55 0.22 0.35 11.24
N VAL A 56 -0.96 0.55 11.80
CA VAL A 56 -1.72 1.79 11.67
C VAL A 56 -1.06 2.86 12.54
N ILE A 57 -0.68 3.99 11.94
CA ILE A 57 -0.19 5.17 12.67
C ILE A 57 -1.37 6.09 12.99
N SER A 58 -2.24 6.31 12.00
CA SER A 58 -3.49 7.03 12.14
C SER A 58 -4.49 6.55 11.07
N LYS A 59 -5.72 7.07 11.09
CA LYS A 59 -6.76 6.81 10.08
C LYS A 59 -6.35 7.17 8.63
N ASP A 60 -5.23 7.86 8.46
CA ASP A 60 -4.72 8.32 7.17
C ASP A 60 -3.29 7.87 6.87
N LYS A 61 -2.65 7.14 7.80
CA LYS A 61 -1.23 6.78 7.72
C LYS A 61 -0.95 5.37 8.22
N LEU A 62 -0.11 4.67 7.46
CA LEU A 62 0.39 3.33 7.78
C LEU A 62 1.92 3.34 7.86
N ARG A 63 2.45 2.46 8.70
CA ARG A 63 3.84 2.00 8.70
C ARG A 63 3.86 0.57 8.18
N ILE A 64 4.61 0.32 7.11
CA ILE A 64 4.78 -1.01 6.53
C ILE A 64 6.23 -1.42 6.74
N ALA A 65 6.46 -2.59 7.31
CA ALA A 65 7.80 -3.14 7.53
C ALA A 65 8.02 -4.43 6.72
N PHE A 66 9.21 -4.57 6.16
CA PHE A 66 9.65 -5.72 5.37
C PHE A 66 10.89 -6.39 5.97
N LEU A 67 11.09 -7.67 5.66
CA LEU A 67 12.27 -8.44 6.13
C LEU A 67 13.59 -7.93 5.56
N ARG A 68 13.57 -7.42 4.33
CA ARG A 68 14.72 -6.81 3.64
C ARG A 68 14.30 -5.51 2.94
N PRO A 69 15.26 -4.64 2.57
CA PRO A 69 14.92 -3.40 1.87
C PRO A 69 14.30 -3.70 0.51
N TYR A 70 13.20 -3.03 0.20
CA TYR A 70 12.55 -3.10 -1.10
C TYR A 70 12.28 -1.70 -1.62
N GLN A 71 12.23 -1.57 -2.94
CA GLN A 71 11.65 -0.46 -3.70
C GLN A 71 10.39 -0.96 -4.43
N GLY A 72 9.61 -0.05 -4.99
CA GLY A 72 8.41 -0.38 -5.76
C GLY A 72 7.20 0.44 -5.33
N ALA A 73 6.03 -0.18 -5.24
CA ALA A 73 4.78 0.51 -4.92
C ALA A 73 3.86 -0.26 -3.96
N VAL A 74 3.17 0.49 -3.11
CA VAL A 74 2.07 0.00 -2.30
C VAL A 74 0.78 0.68 -2.76
N PHE A 75 -0.29 -0.10 -2.81
CA PHE A 75 -1.63 0.38 -3.11
C PHE A 75 -2.50 0.19 -1.86
N VAL A 76 -3.20 1.27 -1.46
CA VAL A 76 -4.05 1.29 -0.28
C VAL A 76 -5.47 1.69 -0.69
N LYS A 77 -6.46 0.90 -0.29
CA LYS A 77 -7.89 1.12 -0.58
C LYS A 77 -8.76 0.80 0.64
N LYS A 78 -9.95 1.39 0.69
CA LYS A 78 -10.97 1.10 1.71
C LYS A 78 -11.87 -0.04 1.24
#